data_AF-A0A178MGA0-F1
#
_entry.id   AF-A0A178MGA0-F1
#
_cell.length_a   1.000
_cell.length_b   1.000
_cell.length_c   1.000
_cell.angle_alpha   90.00
_cell.angle_beta   90.00
_cell.angle_gamma   90.00
#
_symmetry.space_group_name_H-M   'P 1'
#
loop_
_entity.id
_entity.type
_entity.pdbx_description
1 polymer ?
#
loop_
_entity_poly.entity_id
_entity_poly.type
_entity_poly.pdbx_seq_one_letter_code
_entity_poly.pdbx_strand_id
1 'polypeptide(L)'
;GGGGREPPIIENLMVWPPVISPNADAIDDVAEFTYRLPVSATVNIEVLAPNGEVIPVVTREEEGPFEQRHVWNGKRPNGSLLDAGVYTYTVRAEDPFGNVVQRQGQITLAEVGQPEARIVYSMIAPQRVMLGEVITVTIRVRNTGTVPIRTYGPPSGYEYTTDEVFSSVENGAYAAQAGGFWRVGMDWDANSGGGPKRYPYRWSISPRPPEEWAQPFVEDFLYPGEEAEIIGRVRILQRETRMGFYVGLIQDGVGFFQDRTGRTIIDVGF
;
A
#
# COMPACT_ATOMS: atom_id res chain seq x y z
N GLY A 1 16.96 -43.60 -30.64
CA GLY A 1 15.73 -44.39 -30.45
C GLY A 1 14.74 -43.58 -29.64
N GLY A 2 13.53 -43.38 -30.17
CA GLY A 2 12.27 -43.28 -29.41
C GLY A 2 11.88 -42.04 -28.59
N GLY A 3 12.73 -41.04 -28.38
CA GLY A 3 12.51 -40.06 -27.29
C GLY A 3 11.61 -38.83 -27.53
N GLY A 4 10.89 -38.71 -28.66
CA GLY A 4 10.25 -37.43 -29.06
C GLY A 4 8.78 -37.54 -29.45
N ARG A 5 7.92 -38.17 -28.62
CA ARG A 5 6.50 -38.34 -28.95
C ARG A 5 5.51 -38.04 -27.83
N GLU A 6 5.95 -37.93 -26.59
CA GLU A 6 5.03 -37.59 -25.50
C GLU A 6 5.05 -36.08 -25.28
N PRO A 7 3.89 -35.41 -25.29
CA PRO A 7 3.81 -33.99 -24.98
C PRO A 7 4.41 -33.69 -23.60
N PRO A 8 4.98 -32.49 -23.40
CA PRO A 8 5.38 -32.06 -22.06
C PRO A 8 4.19 -32.15 -21.10
N ILE A 9 4.47 -32.28 -19.81
CA ILE A 9 3.46 -32.28 -18.76
C ILE A 9 3.69 -31.05 -17.88
N ILE A 10 2.61 -30.37 -17.50
CA ILE A 10 2.64 -29.38 -16.44
C ILE A 10 2.16 -30.09 -15.17
N GLU A 11 3.09 -30.36 -14.26
CA GLU A 11 2.82 -31.02 -12.98
C GLU A 11 2.56 -30.00 -11.88
N ASN A 12 1.78 -30.39 -10.87
CA ASN A 12 1.55 -29.59 -9.64
C ASN A 12 1.14 -28.13 -9.89
N LEU A 13 0.42 -27.83 -10.98
CA LEU A 13 -0.08 -26.49 -11.23
C LEU A 13 -1.03 -26.07 -10.12
N MET A 14 -0.65 -24.99 -9.44
CA MET A 14 -1.39 -24.36 -8.37
C MET A 14 -1.29 -22.85 -8.53
N VAL A 15 -2.38 -22.16 -8.20
CA VAL A 15 -2.42 -20.70 -8.10
C VAL A 15 -2.90 -20.36 -6.70
N TRP A 16 -2.08 -19.64 -5.93
CA TRP A 16 -2.37 -19.33 -4.54
C TRP A 16 -2.07 -17.87 -4.18
N PRO A 17 -2.96 -17.19 -3.43
CA PRO A 17 -4.31 -17.64 -3.09
C PRO A 17 -5.24 -17.69 -4.33
N PRO A 18 -6.32 -18.49 -4.31
CA PRO A 18 -7.26 -18.59 -5.42
C PRO A 18 -8.18 -17.37 -5.54
N VAL A 19 -8.20 -16.52 -4.51
CA VAL A 19 -8.88 -15.23 -4.45
C VAL A 19 -7.84 -14.21 -4.02
N ILE A 20 -7.72 -13.11 -4.77
CA ILE A 20 -6.88 -11.96 -4.43
C ILE A 20 -7.72 -10.69 -4.41
N SER A 21 -7.27 -9.68 -3.67
CA SER A 21 -7.83 -8.34 -3.61
C SER A 21 -6.83 -7.27 -4.05
N PRO A 22 -6.65 -7.06 -5.38
CA PRO A 22 -5.73 -6.04 -5.92
C PRO A 22 -6.15 -4.59 -5.62
N ASN A 23 -5.99 -4.17 -4.37
CA ASN A 23 -6.40 -2.88 -3.84
C ASN A 23 -5.23 -2.10 -3.21
N ALA A 24 -4.01 -2.62 -3.33
CA ALA A 24 -2.77 -2.02 -2.82
C ALA A 24 -2.76 -1.79 -1.30
N ASP A 25 -3.46 -2.63 -0.54
CA ASP A 25 -3.44 -2.65 0.91
C ASP A 25 -2.45 -3.67 1.48
N ALA A 26 -1.70 -4.38 0.63
CA ALA A 26 -0.73 -5.43 0.91
C ALA A 26 -1.27 -6.71 1.56
N ILE A 27 -2.58 -6.91 1.59
CA ILE A 27 -3.24 -8.15 1.98
C ILE A 27 -3.83 -8.78 0.73
N ASP A 28 -3.41 -10.02 0.44
CA ASP A 28 -3.91 -10.79 -0.70
C ASP A 28 -3.89 -10.04 -2.05
N ASP A 29 -2.96 -9.10 -2.25
CA ASP A 29 -2.84 -8.28 -3.47
C ASP A 29 -2.29 -9.06 -4.69
N VAL A 30 -1.64 -10.20 -4.44
CA VAL A 30 -0.90 -10.96 -5.45
C VAL A 30 -1.21 -12.45 -5.35
N ALA A 31 -1.26 -13.11 -6.50
CA ALA A 31 -1.31 -14.56 -6.60
C ALA A 31 -0.02 -15.10 -7.19
N GLU A 32 0.33 -16.29 -6.79
CA GLU A 32 1.50 -17.01 -7.27
C GLU A 32 1.09 -18.22 -8.09
N PHE A 33 1.56 -18.28 -9.32
CA PHE A 33 1.51 -19.45 -10.18
C PHE A 33 2.72 -20.32 -9.89
N THR A 34 2.49 -21.53 -9.40
CA THR A 34 3.53 -22.54 -9.21
C THR A 34 3.21 -23.79 -10.01
N TYR A 35 4.20 -24.35 -10.68
CA TYR A 35 4.11 -25.63 -11.38
C TYR A 35 5.48 -26.25 -11.54
N ARG A 36 5.55 -27.53 -11.92
CA ARG A 36 6.79 -28.22 -12.25
C ARG A 36 6.79 -28.63 -13.70
N LEU A 37 7.92 -28.40 -14.36
CA LEU A 37 8.21 -28.92 -15.69
C LEU A 37 9.19 -30.10 -15.58
N PRO A 38 8.91 -31.27 -16.20
CA PRO A 38 9.85 -32.39 -16.25
C PRO A 38 10.90 -32.24 -17.37
N VAL A 39 10.63 -31.37 -18.34
CA VAL A 39 11.51 -31.03 -19.47
C VAL A 39 11.51 -29.52 -19.67
N SER A 40 12.59 -28.96 -20.22
CA SER A 40 12.59 -27.54 -20.58
C SER A 40 11.48 -27.23 -21.59
N ALA A 41 10.88 -26.04 -21.51
CA ALA A 41 9.83 -25.60 -22.41
C ALA A 41 9.78 -24.07 -22.54
N THR A 42 9.19 -23.58 -23.63
CA THR A 42 8.75 -22.19 -23.76
C THR A 42 7.35 -22.04 -23.18
N VAL A 43 7.19 -21.19 -22.17
CA VAL A 43 5.93 -21.02 -21.43
C VAL A 43 5.24 -19.70 -21.74
N ASN A 44 3.91 -19.75 -21.82
CA ASN A 44 3.04 -18.59 -21.76
C ASN A 44 2.02 -18.79 -20.63
N ILE A 45 1.78 -17.73 -19.86
CA ILE A 45 0.70 -17.68 -18.88
C ILE A 45 -0.21 -16.53 -19.28
N GLU A 46 -1.47 -16.85 -19.53
CA GLU A 46 -2.50 -15.89 -19.91
C GLU A 46 -3.68 -15.99 -18.95
N VAL A 47 -4.30 -14.86 -18.66
CA VAL A 47 -5.52 -14.77 -17.86
C VAL A 47 -6.64 -14.19 -18.71
N LEU A 48 -7.72 -14.94 -18.87
CA LEU A 48 -8.93 -14.53 -19.60
C LEU A 48 -9.94 -13.90 -18.62
N ALA A 49 -10.29 -12.65 -18.89
CA ALA A 49 -11.30 -11.90 -18.16
C ALA A 49 -12.74 -12.31 -18.53
N PRO A 50 -13.72 -12.09 -17.64
CA PRO A 50 -15.14 -12.32 -17.94
C PRO A 50 -15.66 -11.60 -19.20
N ASN A 51 -15.07 -10.45 -19.54
CA ASN A 51 -15.42 -9.65 -20.71
C ASN A 51 -14.75 -10.14 -22.02
N GLY A 52 -13.96 -11.21 -21.97
CA GLY A 52 -13.22 -11.77 -23.11
C GLY A 52 -11.83 -11.18 -23.34
N GLU A 53 -11.38 -10.22 -22.53
CA GLU A 53 -10.03 -9.67 -22.60
C GLU A 53 -9.00 -10.74 -22.18
N VAL A 54 -7.89 -10.85 -22.94
CA VAL A 54 -6.76 -11.73 -22.62
C VAL A 54 -5.62 -10.89 -22.06
N ILE A 55 -5.22 -11.19 -20.82
CA ILE A 55 -4.14 -10.52 -20.10
C ILE A 55 -2.91 -11.43 -20.11
N PRO A 56 -1.81 -11.04 -20.78
CA PRO A 56 -0.57 -11.79 -20.71
C PRO A 56 0.11 -11.56 -19.36
N VAL A 57 0.49 -12.65 -18.69
CA VAL A 57 1.24 -12.66 -17.42
C VAL A 57 2.70 -13.06 -17.69
N VAL A 58 2.92 -14.12 -18.46
CA VAL A 58 4.23 -14.58 -18.93
C VAL A 58 4.16 -14.76 -20.43
N THR A 59 5.15 -14.23 -21.15
CA THR A 59 5.18 -14.28 -22.63
C THR A 59 6.46 -14.94 -23.12
N ARG A 60 6.32 -16.14 -23.69
CA ARG A 60 7.40 -16.92 -24.33
C ARG A 60 8.68 -17.03 -23.49
N GLU A 61 8.54 -17.36 -22.21
CA GLU A 61 9.69 -17.53 -21.33
C GLU A 61 10.29 -18.94 -21.46
N GLU A 62 11.61 -19.04 -21.60
CA GLU A 62 12.29 -20.34 -21.63
C GLU A 62 12.56 -20.82 -20.20
N GLU A 63 11.96 -21.94 -19.84
CA GLU A 63 12.01 -22.49 -18.49
C GLU A 63 12.63 -23.87 -18.48
N GLY A 64 13.37 -24.17 -17.41
CA GLY A 64 14.06 -25.45 -17.24
C GLY A 64 13.20 -26.53 -16.57
N PRO A 65 13.73 -27.77 -16.47
CA PRO A 65 13.02 -28.93 -15.96
C PRO A 65 12.98 -28.97 -14.42
N PHE A 66 12.43 -27.94 -13.81
CA PHE A 66 12.33 -27.77 -12.36
C PHE A 66 11.04 -27.02 -11.98
N GLU A 67 10.90 -26.69 -10.69
CA GLU A 67 9.76 -25.92 -10.18
C GLU A 67 9.84 -24.46 -10.62
N GLN A 68 8.75 -23.96 -11.17
CA GLN A 68 8.61 -22.62 -11.72
C GLN A 68 7.65 -21.82 -10.87
N ARG A 69 7.91 -20.52 -10.78
CA ARG A 69 7.16 -19.59 -9.94
C ARG A 69 7.01 -18.26 -10.67
N HIS A 70 5.76 -17.80 -10.78
CA HIS A 70 5.42 -16.48 -11.34
C HIS A 70 4.43 -15.76 -10.44
N VAL A 71 4.63 -14.47 -10.22
CA VAL A 71 3.73 -13.64 -9.41
C VAL A 71 2.87 -12.78 -10.33
N TRP A 72 1.57 -12.73 -10.05
CA TRP A 72 0.63 -11.85 -10.72
C TRP A 72 -0.11 -10.99 -9.71
N ASN A 73 -0.14 -9.69 -9.95
CA ASN A 73 -0.73 -8.69 -9.06
C ASN A 73 -2.18 -8.32 -9.42
N GLY A 74 -2.85 -9.13 -10.25
CA GLY A 74 -4.23 -8.85 -10.67
C GLY A 74 -4.39 -7.60 -11.55
N LYS A 75 -3.31 -7.10 -12.18
CA LYS A 75 -3.33 -5.91 -13.05
C LYS A 75 -2.89 -6.26 -14.47
N ARG A 76 -3.18 -5.36 -15.41
CA ARG A 76 -2.63 -5.42 -16.76
C ARG A 76 -1.12 -5.12 -16.74
N PRO A 77 -0.35 -5.50 -17.79
CA PRO A 77 1.07 -5.19 -17.89
C PRO A 77 1.40 -3.69 -17.81
N ASN A 78 0.47 -2.82 -18.23
CA ASN A 78 0.61 -1.36 -18.12
C ASN A 78 0.28 -0.80 -16.72
N GLY A 79 -0.03 -1.66 -15.75
CA GLY A 79 -0.40 -1.30 -14.37
C GLY A 79 -1.86 -0.92 -14.15
N SER A 80 -2.70 -0.86 -15.19
CA SER A 80 -4.12 -0.54 -15.03
C SER A 80 -4.90 -1.68 -14.36
N LEU A 81 -5.93 -1.29 -13.60
CA LEU A 81 -6.77 -2.20 -12.85
C LEU A 81 -7.69 -3.03 -13.75
N LEU A 82 -7.88 -4.29 -13.35
CA LEU A 82 -8.92 -5.15 -13.88
C LEU A 82 -10.23 -4.97 -13.10
N ASP A 83 -11.33 -5.50 -13.61
CA ASP A 83 -12.59 -5.52 -12.86
C ASP A 83 -12.59 -6.67 -11.84
N ALA A 84 -13.40 -6.55 -10.79
CA ALA A 84 -13.66 -7.69 -9.92
C ALA A 84 -14.41 -8.78 -10.69
N GLY A 85 -14.05 -10.05 -10.48
CA GLY A 85 -14.67 -11.17 -11.17
C GLY A 85 -13.87 -12.47 -11.12
N VAL A 86 -14.42 -13.50 -11.76
CA VAL A 86 -13.77 -14.81 -11.89
C VAL A 86 -13.07 -14.90 -13.25
N TYR A 87 -11.77 -15.07 -13.21
CA TYR A 87 -10.90 -15.15 -14.38
C TYR A 87 -10.49 -16.60 -14.63
N THR A 88 -10.29 -16.96 -15.90
CA THR A 88 -9.74 -18.26 -16.28
C THR A 88 -8.28 -18.09 -16.67
N TYR A 89 -7.36 -18.73 -15.96
CA TYR A 89 -5.95 -18.73 -16.37
C TYR A 89 -5.63 -19.94 -17.25
N THR A 90 -4.69 -19.78 -18.18
CA THR A 90 -4.11 -20.84 -19.00
C THR A 90 -2.60 -20.79 -18.91
N VAL A 91 -1.98 -21.90 -18.49
CA VAL A 91 -0.54 -22.12 -18.60
C VAL A 91 -0.30 -23.03 -19.79
N ARG A 92 0.40 -22.53 -20.81
CA ARG A 92 0.76 -23.27 -22.03
C ARG A 92 2.28 -23.46 -22.06
N ALA A 93 2.73 -24.70 -22.17
CA ALA A 93 4.14 -25.05 -22.31
C ALA A 93 4.39 -25.75 -23.65
N GLU A 94 5.44 -25.34 -24.35
CA GLU A 94 5.88 -25.90 -25.62
C GLU A 94 7.32 -26.42 -25.50
N ASP A 95 7.52 -27.72 -25.70
CA ASP A 95 8.85 -28.33 -25.61
C ASP A 95 9.74 -27.98 -26.83
N PRO A 96 11.06 -28.24 -26.79
CA PRO A 96 11.95 -27.99 -27.93
C PRO A 96 11.63 -28.80 -29.20
N PHE A 97 10.77 -29.82 -29.12
CA PHE A 97 10.32 -30.62 -30.24
C PHE A 97 9.01 -30.10 -30.85
N GLY A 98 8.44 -29.03 -30.29
CA GLY A 98 7.19 -28.38 -30.73
C GLY A 98 5.93 -29.02 -30.16
N ASN A 99 6.02 -29.95 -29.21
CA ASN A 99 4.85 -30.51 -28.55
C ASN A 99 4.31 -29.50 -27.53
N VAL A 100 2.98 -29.41 -27.45
CA VAL A 100 2.29 -28.40 -26.63
C VAL A 100 1.39 -29.07 -25.61
N VAL A 101 1.41 -28.56 -24.39
CA VAL A 101 0.44 -28.88 -23.34
C VAL A 101 -0.14 -27.60 -22.77
N GLN A 102 -1.39 -27.67 -22.33
CA GLN A 102 -2.05 -26.58 -21.62
C GLN A 102 -2.77 -27.08 -20.39
N ARG A 103 -2.77 -26.28 -19.33
CA ARG A 103 -3.55 -26.50 -18.11
C ARG A 103 -4.26 -25.20 -17.76
N GLN A 104 -5.47 -25.35 -17.24
CA GLN A 104 -6.34 -24.23 -16.89
C GLN A 104 -6.86 -24.35 -15.46
N GLY A 105 -7.30 -23.23 -14.94
CA GLY A 105 -8.04 -23.13 -13.69
C GLY A 105 -8.64 -21.74 -13.55
N GLN A 106 -9.11 -21.43 -12.35
CA GLN A 106 -9.76 -20.16 -12.06
C GLN A 106 -9.04 -19.40 -10.96
N ILE A 107 -9.07 -18.08 -11.07
CA ILE A 107 -8.64 -17.14 -10.03
C ILE A 107 -9.69 -16.04 -9.91
N THR A 108 -10.00 -15.63 -8.68
CA THR A 108 -10.98 -14.57 -8.42
C THR A 108 -10.29 -13.28 -8.03
N LEU A 109 -10.66 -12.17 -8.67
CA LEU A 109 -10.31 -10.83 -8.21
C LEU A 109 -11.50 -10.28 -7.42
N ALA A 110 -11.29 -10.03 -6.13
CA ALA A 110 -12.25 -9.36 -5.25
C ALA A 110 -11.78 -7.92 -4.97
N GLU A 111 -12.68 -7.04 -4.55
CA GLU A 111 -12.36 -5.69 -4.03
C GLU A 111 -11.32 -4.89 -4.84
N VAL A 112 -11.30 -5.06 -6.16
CA VAL A 112 -10.29 -4.41 -7.01
C VAL A 112 -10.47 -2.90 -6.96
N GLY A 113 -9.38 -2.17 -6.77
CA GLY A 113 -9.43 -0.72 -6.79
C GLY A 113 -8.10 -0.05 -6.52
N GLN A 114 -8.17 1.27 -6.40
CA GLN A 114 -7.02 2.08 -6.04
C GLN A 114 -7.36 2.89 -4.79
N PRO A 115 -6.52 2.82 -3.74
CA PRO A 115 -6.72 3.61 -2.55
C PRO A 115 -6.34 5.05 -2.88
N GLU A 116 -7.28 5.96 -2.67
CA GLU A 116 -7.07 7.39 -2.89
C GLU A 116 -7.66 8.18 -1.73
N ALA A 117 -6.83 9.02 -1.10
CA ALA A 117 -7.28 9.92 -0.06
C ALA A 117 -6.91 11.36 -0.42
N ARG A 118 -7.68 12.29 0.16
CA ARG A 118 -7.42 13.72 0.01
C ARG A 118 -7.55 14.45 1.34
N ILE A 119 -6.56 15.25 1.70
CA ILE A 119 -6.66 16.31 2.71
C ILE A 119 -7.60 17.38 2.13
N VAL A 120 -8.78 17.51 2.74
CA VAL A 120 -9.82 18.48 2.35
C VAL A 120 -9.81 19.72 3.24
N TYR A 121 -9.20 19.64 4.42
CA TYR A 121 -9.04 20.75 5.34
C TYR A 121 -7.80 20.56 6.22
N SER A 122 -7.12 21.65 6.56
CA SER A 122 -6.03 21.67 7.53
C SER A 122 -5.93 23.01 8.24
N MET A 123 -5.73 22.99 9.55
CA MET A 123 -5.50 24.19 10.38
C MET A 123 -4.46 23.88 11.46
N ILE A 124 -3.55 24.83 11.71
CA ILE A 124 -2.54 24.74 12.78
C ILE A 124 -2.72 25.95 13.70
N ALA A 125 -2.83 25.71 15.00
CA ALA A 125 -3.07 26.76 16.00
C ALA A 125 -2.52 26.39 17.39
N PRO A 126 -2.24 27.36 18.27
CA PRO A 126 -2.22 28.81 18.00
C PRO A 126 -0.97 29.21 17.21
N GLN A 127 -0.99 30.38 16.56
CA GLN A 127 0.15 30.91 15.77
C GLN A 127 1.24 31.56 16.63
N ARG A 128 1.02 31.69 17.94
CA ARG A 128 2.00 32.19 18.90
C ARG A 128 1.99 31.30 20.12
N VAL A 129 3.16 30.84 20.50
CA VAL A 129 3.36 29.96 21.65
C VAL A 129 4.64 30.34 22.39
N MET A 130 4.72 30.00 23.67
CA MET A 130 5.98 29.95 24.40
C MET A 130 6.66 28.60 24.21
N LEU A 131 7.98 28.55 24.34
CA LEU A 131 8.73 27.30 24.40
C LEU A 131 8.16 26.40 25.50
N GLY A 132 7.91 25.14 25.16
CA GLY A 132 7.26 24.14 26.02
C GLY A 132 5.74 24.06 25.85
N GLU A 133 5.10 25.01 25.16
CA GLU A 133 3.67 24.95 24.85
C GLU A 133 3.37 24.05 23.65
N VAL A 134 2.08 23.74 23.47
CA VAL A 134 1.58 22.79 22.48
C VAL A 134 0.84 23.53 21.38
N ILE A 135 1.18 23.24 20.13
CA ILE A 135 0.33 23.53 18.97
C ILE A 135 -0.54 22.32 18.65
N THR A 136 -1.75 22.58 18.16
CA THR A 136 -2.69 21.59 17.65
C THR A 136 -2.80 21.75 16.14
N VAL A 137 -2.75 20.63 15.43
CA VAL A 137 -3.06 20.53 14.01
C VAL A 137 -4.38 19.77 13.85
N THR A 138 -5.33 20.35 13.15
CA THR A 138 -6.59 19.69 12.78
C THR A 138 -6.57 19.44 11.28
N ILE A 139 -6.77 18.18 10.87
CA ILE A 139 -6.74 17.75 9.48
C ILE A 139 -8.03 16.99 9.20
N ARG A 140 -8.69 17.27 8.08
CA ARG A 140 -9.76 16.39 7.59
C ARG A 140 -9.30 15.70 6.32
N VAL A 141 -9.45 14.39 6.29
CA VAL A 141 -9.09 13.54 5.16
C VAL A 141 -10.30 12.76 4.71
N ARG A 142 -10.56 12.77 3.41
CA ARG A 142 -11.61 11.99 2.77
C ARG A 142 -11.00 10.87 1.94
N ASN A 143 -11.55 9.66 2.03
CA ASN A 143 -11.28 8.62 1.04
C ASN A 143 -12.08 8.93 -0.23
N THR A 144 -11.37 9.27 -1.31
CA THR A 144 -11.93 9.59 -2.62
C THR A 144 -11.84 8.43 -3.59
N GLY A 145 -11.20 7.33 -3.20
CA GLY A 145 -11.08 6.11 -3.97
C GLY A 145 -12.28 5.19 -3.82
N THR A 146 -12.14 3.97 -4.33
CA THR A 146 -13.20 2.95 -4.37
C THR A 146 -12.98 1.79 -3.41
N VAL A 147 -11.84 1.75 -2.71
CA VAL A 147 -11.46 0.68 -1.77
C VAL A 147 -11.13 1.25 -0.39
N PRO A 148 -11.25 0.43 0.67
CA PRO A 148 -10.83 0.82 2.01
C PRO A 148 -9.36 1.23 2.05
N ILE A 149 -9.04 2.18 2.91
CA ILE A 149 -7.67 2.65 3.15
C ILE A 149 -7.23 2.16 4.52
N ARG A 150 -6.20 1.31 4.57
CA ARG A 150 -5.58 0.88 5.83
C ARG A 150 -4.82 2.01 6.48
N THR A 151 -5.01 2.18 7.78
CA THR A 151 -4.30 3.16 8.59
C THR A 151 -3.89 2.57 9.93
N TYR A 152 -2.91 3.17 10.57
CA TYR A 152 -2.45 2.75 11.88
C TYR A 152 -1.86 3.92 12.65
N GLY A 153 -1.60 3.67 13.94
CA GLY A 153 -1.28 4.71 14.90
C GLY A 153 0.05 5.46 14.69
N PRO A 154 0.33 6.43 15.59
CA PRO A 154 -0.49 6.73 16.76
C PRO A 154 -1.88 7.31 16.43
N PRO A 155 -2.86 7.16 17.33
CA PRO A 155 -4.20 7.63 17.09
C PRO A 155 -4.31 9.16 17.12
N SER A 156 -5.40 9.67 16.55
CA SER A 156 -5.82 11.07 16.73
C SER A 156 -5.77 11.46 18.21
N GLY A 157 -5.20 12.62 18.51
CA GLY A 157 -4.97 13.16 19.84
C GLY A 157 -3.57 12.88 20.40
N TYR A 158 -2.77 11.98 19.80
CA TYR A 158 -1.42 11.71 20.26
C TYR A 158 -0.55 12.97 20.24
N GLU A 159 0.17 13.22 21.33
CA GLU A 159 1.05 14.37 21.48
C GLU A 159 2.50 13.96 21.25
N TYR A 160 3.14 14.62 20.29
CA TYR A 160 4.58 14.57 20.10
C TYR A 160 5.24 15.79 20.75
N THR A 161 6.53 15.69 21.01
CA THR A 161 7.42 16.84 21.16
C THR A 161 8.16 17.09 19.86
N THR A 162 8.72 18.29 19.68
CA THR A 162 9.43 18.59 18.45
C THR A 162 10.71 17.77 18.22
N ASP A 163 11.17 17.06 19.24
CA ASP A 163 12.39 16.23 19.20
C ASP A 163 12.10 14.76 18.90
N GLU A 164 10.82 14.40 18.82
CA GLU A 164 10.37 13.04 18.56
C GLU A 164 10.07 12.78 17.09
N VAL A 165 10.10 11.50 16.76
CA VAL A 165 9.67 10.97 15.46
C VAL A 165 8.73 9.79 15.68
N PHE A 166 7.76 9.63 14.79
CA PHE A 166 6.74 8.60 14.84
C PHE A 166 7.32 7.19 15.01
N SER A 167 8.50 6.93 14.47
CA SER A 167 9.14 5.61 14.51
C SER A 167 9.81 5.25 15.83
N SER A 168 9.95 6.20 16.76
CA SER A 168 10.70 6.01 18.01
C SER A 168 9.84 6.17 19.27
N VAL A 169 8.63 6.69 19.12
CA VAL A 169 7.66 6.79 20.22
C VAL A 169 7.02 5.42 20.52
N GLU A 170 6.42 5.28 21.71
CA GLU A 170 5.79 4.03 22.18
C GLU A 170 6.66 2.79 21.97
N ASN A 171 7.95 2.88 22.31
CA ASN A 171 8.93 1.80 22.11
C ASN A 171 9.03 1.30 20.66
N GLY A 172 8.78 2.18 19.68
CA GLY A 172 8.85 1.86 18.25
C GLY A 172 7.60 1.21 17.68
N ALA A 173 6.48 1.18 18.41
CA ALA A 173 5.23 0.55 17.96
C ALA A 173 4.70 1.10 16.63
N TYR A 174 5.04 2.35 16.28
CA TYR A 174 4.55 3.01 15.07
C TYR A 174 5.59 3.19 13.98
N ALA A 175 6.72 2.49 14.07
CA ALA A 175 7.68 2.40 12.96
C ALA A 175 6.97 2.09 11.64
N ALA A 176 7.51 2.62 10.54
CA ALA A 176 6.93 2.45 9.21
C ALA A 176 6.78 0.96 8.91
N GLN A 177 5.55 0.50 8.69
CA GLN A 177 5.28 -0.89 8.35
C GLN A 177 5.35 -1.06 6.83
N ALA A 178 5.88 -2.20 6.39
CA ALA A 178 5.64 -2.64 5.03
C ALA A 178 4.14 -2.92 4.90
N GLY A 179 3.50 -2.36 3.87
CA GLY A 179 2.08 -2.64 3.64
C GLY A 179 1.25 -1.49 3.11
N GLY A 180 1.85 -0.35 2.76
CA GLY A 180 1.11 0.72 2.08
C GLY A 180 0.09 1.44 2.97
N PHE A 181 0.28 1.42 4.30
CA PHE A 181 -0.56 2.14 5.25
C PHE A 181 -0.59 3.64 5.01
N TRP A 182 -1.77 4.24 5.15
CA TRP A 182 -1.94 5.68 5.00
C TRP A 182 -1.97 6.38 6.35
N ARG A 183 -1.24 7.48 6.46
CA ARG A 183 -1.21 8.37 7.63
C ARG A 183 -1.21 9.81 7.18
N VAL A 184 -1.71 10.69 8.03
CA VAL A 184 -1.39 12.12 7.92
C VAL A 184 -0.15 12.41 8.72
N GLY A 185 0.61 13.42 8.29
CA GLY A 185 1.76 13.86 9.05
C GLY A 185 1.92 15.36 9.02
N MET A 186 2.66 15.86 10.00
CA MET A 186 3.11 17.24 10.09
C MET A 186 4.63 17.30 10.12
N ASP A 187 5.17 18.35 9.52
CA ASP A 187 6.60 18.62 9.44
C ASP A 187 6.83 20.14 9.50
N TRP A 188 8.09 20.59 9.57
CA TRP A 188 8.44 22.01 9.53
C TRP A 188 9.63 22.30 8.61
N ASP A 189 9.70 23.54 8.11
CA ASP A 189 10.65 23.95 7.06
C ASP A 189 12.13 23.68 7.39
N ALA A 190 12.52 23.79 8.67
CA ALA A 190 13.89 23.65 9.13
C ALA A 190 14.24 22.22 9.59
N ASN A 191 13.33 21.26 9.46
CA ASN A 191 13.61 19.86 9.75
C ASN A 191 14.62 19.33 8.71
N SER A 192 15.91 19.35 9.07
CA SER A 192 17.04 19.01 8.21
C SER A 192 17.35 17.51 8.18
N GLY A 193 16.48 16.69 8.76
CA GLY A 193 16.71 15.27 8.99
C GLY A 193 16.75 14.33 7.78
N GLY A 194 16.60 14.85 6.56
CA GLY A 194 16.55 14.07 5.33
C GLY A 194 15.27 13.25 5.17
N GLY A 195 15.19 12.44 4.10
CA GLY A 195 14.03 11.60 3.76
C GLY A 195 13.48 10.73 4.91
N PRO A 196 14.32 10.08 5.76
CA PRO A 196 13.85 9.25 6.88
C PRO A 196 13.13 10.03 7.99
N LYS A 197 13.33 11.35 8.08
CA LYS A 197 12.75 12.22 9.11
C LYS A 197 11.63 13.11 8.57
N ARG A 198 11.25 12.95 7.29
CA ARG A 198 10.16 13.72 6.69
C ARG A 198 8.82 13.30 7.28
N TYR A 199 8.01 14.28 7.63
CA TYR A 199 6.79 14.09 8.42
C TYR A 199 7.08 13.30 9.71
N PRO A 200 7.86 13.88 10.64
CA PRO A 200 8.24 13.22 11.88
C PRO A 200 7.05 12.96 12.80
N TYR A 201 5.99 13.76 12.70
CA TYR A 201 4.77 13.59 13.48
C TYR A 201 3.72 12.98 12.57
N ARG A 202 3.18 11.81 12.91
CA ARG A 202 2.18 11.12 12.09
C ARG A 202 1.04 10.63 12.94
N TRP A 203 -0.14 10.57 12.34
CA TRP A 203 -1.34 10.05 12.99
C TRP A 203 -2.13 9.18 12.03
N SER A 204 -2.85 8.22 12.60
CA SER A 204 -3.82 7.39 11.88
C SER A 204 -4.92 8.25 11.25
N ILE A 205 -5.41 7.85 10.09
CA ILE A 205 -6.54 8.44 9.38
C ILE A 205 -7.80 7.63 9.69
N SER A 206 -8.29 7.73 10.93
CA SER A 206 -9.47 7.00 11.38
C SER A 206 -10.52 7.97 11.94
N PRO A 207 -11.81 7.80 11.60
CA PRO A 207 -12.90 8.53 12.25
C PRO A 207 -13.31 7.88 13.59
N ARG A 208 -12.71 6.74 13.95
CA ARG A 208 -13.02 5.92 15.13
C ARG A 208 -11.93 6.03 16.19
N PRO A 209 -12.29 5.93 17.48
CA PRO A 209 -11.30 5.86 18.55
C PRO A 209 -10.56 4.49 18.55
N PRO A 210 -9.37 4.38 19.16
CA PRO A 210 -8.53 3.17 19.13
C PRO A 210 -9.19 1.88 19.59
N GLU A 211 -10.16 1.98 20.50
CA GLU A 211 -10.89 0.84 21.05
C GLU A 211 -11.84 0.19 20.02
N GLU A 212 -12.19 0.92 18.95
CA GLU A 212 -13.08 0.48 17.87
C GLU A 212 -12.32 0.09 16.60
N TRP A 213 -10.99 0.08 16.63
CA TRP A 213 -10.16 -0.27 15.50
C TRP A 213 -10.34 -1.74 15.08
N ALA A 214 -10.26 -2.00 13.77
CA ALA A 214 -10.41 -3.34 13.20
C ALA A 214 -9.45 -4.36 13.81
N GLN A 215 -8.21 -3.95 14.09
CA GLN A 215 -7.31 -4.66 14.98
C GLN A 215 -6.98 -3.75 16.17
N PRO A 216 -7.43 -4.09 17.40
CA PRO A 216 -7.19 -3.27 18.57
C PRO A 216 -5.71 -2.93 18.75
N PHE A 217 -5.41 -1.64 18.91
CA PHE A 217 -4.05 -1.08 19.05
C PHE A 217 -3.11 -1.29 17.85
N VAL A 218 -3.62 -1.79 16.72
CA VAL A 218 -2.82 -2.06 15.52
C VAL A 218 -3.28 -1.20 14.37
N GLU A 219 -4.47 -1.39 13.83
CA GLU A 219 -4.90 -0.72 12.60
C GLU A 219 -6.41 -0.51 12.53
N ASP A 220 -6.81 0.47 11.72
CA ASP A 220 -8.18 0.71 11.31
C ASP A 220 -8.24 0.99 9.80
N PHE A 221 -9.45 1.17 9.29
CA PHE A 221 -9.71 1.49 7.89
C PHE A 221 -10.37 2.85 7.77
N LEU A 222 -10.18 3.54 6.64
CA LEU A 222 -11.05 4.62 6.18
C LEU A 222 -11.79 4.12 4.94
N TYR A 223 -13.09 3.91 5.03
CA TYR A 223 -13.88 3.33 3.94
C TYR A 223 -14.17 4.34 2.82
N PRO A 224 -14.47 3.88 1.59
CA PRO A 224 -14.81 4.76 0.47
C PRO A 224 -15.88 5.79 0.82
N GLY A 225 -15.60 7.07 0.55
CA GLY A 225 -16.51 8.18 0.84
C GLY A 225 -16.53 8.65 2.31
N GLU A 226 -15.91 7.92 3.25
CA GLU A 226 -15.75 8.40 4.63
C GLU A 226 -14.78 9.59 4.70
N GLU A 227 -14.99 10.42 5.72
CA GLU A 227 -14.10 11.50 6.10
C GLU A 227 -13.72 11.35 7.58
N ALA A 228 -12.43 11.43 7.87
CA ALA A 228 -11.89 11.43 9.22
C ALA A 228 -11.40 12.83 9.59
N GLU A 229 -11.71 13.28 10.81
CA GLU A 229 -11.07 14.43 11.44
C GLU A 229 -9.98 13.94 12.38
N ILE A 230 -8.74 14.39 12.11
CA ILE A 230 -7.55 14.00 12.83
C ILE A 230 -7.02 15.22 13.57
N ILE A 231 -6.79 15.05 14.87
CA ILE A 231 -6.21 16.06 15.75
C ILE A 231 -4.80 15.59 16.08
N GLY A 232 -3.79 16.35 15.71
CA GLY A 232 -2.42 16.15 16.13
C GLY A 232 -1.99 17.21 17.14
N ARG A 233 -1.14 16.83 18.10
CA ARG A 233 -0.59 17.76 19.09
C ARG A 233 0.92 17.72 19.05
N VAL A 234 1.57 18.87 19.04
CA VAL A 234 3.03 18.98 19.06
C VAL A 234 3.49 20.02 20.07
N ARG A 235 4.26 19.57 21.06
CA ARG A 235 4.92 20.40 22.06
C ARG A 235 6.22 20.96 21.51
N ILE A 236 6.34 22.28 21.51
CA ILE A 236 7.48 22.99 20.94
C ILE A 236 8.65 23.00 21.94
N LEU A 237 9.68 22.23 21.66
CA LEU A 237 10.95 22.20 22.40
C LEU A 237 12.12 22.77 21.59
N GLN A 238 11.97 22.85 20.26
CA GLN A 238 12.94 23.48 19.38
C GLN A 238 13.01 24.99 19.66
N ARG A 239 14.23 25.48 19.93
CA ARG A 239 14.51 26.89 20.24
C ARG A 239 14.68 27.71 18.97
N GLU A 240 13.58 27.91 18.26
CA GLU A 240 13.51 28.72 17.04
C GLU A 240 12.44 29.80 17.21
N THR A 241 12.74 31.08 16.94
CA THR A 241 11.76 32.15 17.12
C THR A 241 10.60 32.11 16.12
N ARG A 242 10.79 31.41 15.00
CA ARG A 242 9.79 31.22 13.93
C ARG A 242 9.89 29.84 13.31
N MET A 243 8.80 29.10 13.30
CA MET A 243 8.72 27.76 12.70
C MET A 243 7.56 27.70 11.69
N GLY A 244 7.86 27.31 10.45
CA GLY A 244 6.84 27.11 9.41
C GLY A 244 6.43 25.64 9.35
N PHE A 245 5.28 25.30 9.92
CA PHE A 245 4.75 23.94 9.91
C PHE A 245 3.82 23.70 8.72
N TYR A 246 3.77 22.48 8.21
CA TYR A 246 2.87 22.06 7.14
C TYR A 246 2.48 20.60 7.30
N VAL A 247 1.39 20.20 6.65
CA VAL A 247 0.89 18.83 6.70
C VAL A 247 1.07 18.11 5.37
N GLY A 248 1.03 16.79 5.42
CA GLY A 248 1.03 15.94 4.25
C GLY A 248 0.30 14.64 4.45
N LEU A 249 -0.01 14.01 3.32
CA LEU A 249 -0.66 12.71 3.21
C LEU A 249 0.37 11.69 2.76
N ILE A 250 0.60 10.68 3.58
CA ILE A 250 1.68 9.71 3.44
C ILE A 250 1.09 8.33 3.24
N GLN A 251 1.63 7.59 2.27
CA GLN A 251 1.46 6.15 2.18
C GLN A 251 2.82 5.50 2.46
N ASP A 252 2.92 4.80 3.58
CA ASP A 252 4.19 4.23 4.04
C ASP A 252 4.76 3.20 3.08
N GLY A 253 6.06 3.34 2.80
CA GLY A 253 6.77 2.50 1.82
C GLY A 253 6.45 2.84 0.36
N VAL A 254 5.50 3.74 0.09
CA VAL A 254 5.09 4.10 -1.28
C VAL A 254 5.44 5.55 -1.62
N GLY A 255 4.97 6.53 -0.84
CA GLY A 255 5.25 7.93 -1.15
C GLY A 255 4.39 8.97 -0.43
N PHE A 256 4.47 10.20 -0.92
CA PHE A 256 3.77 11.37 -0.40
C PHE A 256 2.83 11.92 -1.48
N PHE A 257 1.51 11.93 -1.21
CA PHE A 257 0.47 12.17 -2.22
C PHE A 257 -0.09 13.60 -2.18
N GLN A 258 -0.11 14.22 -1.01
CA GLN A 258 -0.29 15.65 -0.85
C GLN A 258 0.78 16.15 0.10
N ASP A 259 1.63 17.05 -0.37
CA ASP A 259 2.81 17.49 0.34
C ASP A 259 2.73 18.98 0.66
N ARG A 260 3.28 19.39 1.80
CA ARG A 260 3.42 20.81 2.19
C ARG A 260 2.11 21.60 2.14
N THR A 261 1.01 20.95 2.49
CA THR A 261 -0.32 21.56 2.53
C THR A 261 -0.51 22.37 3.82
N GLY A 262 -1.25 23.49 3.75
CA GLY A 262 -1.65 24.23 4.94
C GLY A 262 -0.50 24.89 5.71
N ARG A 263 0.58 25.29 5.02
CA ARG A 263 1.76 25.87 5.68
C ARG A 263 1.39 27.06 6.56
N THR A 264 1.76 27.00 7.84
CA THR A 264 1.44 27.99 8.87
C THR A 264 2.71 28.37 9.63
N ILE A 265 2.95 29.66 9.79
CA ILE A 265 4.06 30.17 10.61
C ILE A 265 3.60 30.29 12.05
N ILE A 266 4.41 29.76 12.97
CA ILE A 266 4.23 29.84 14.41
C ILE A 266 5.40 30.67 14.97
N ASP A 267 5.09 31.78 15.64
CA ASP A 267 6.07 32.56 16.40
C ASP A 267 6.26 31.92 17.78
N VAL A 268 7.51 31.70 18.19
CA VAL A 268 7.85 31.07 19.47
C VAL A 268 8.60 32.06 20.36
N GLY A 269 8.04 32.33 21.54
CA GLY A 269 8.70 33.10 22.59
C GLY A 269 9.45 32.21 23.58
N PHE A 270 10.53 32.70 24.16
CA PHE A 270 11.28 32.02 25.24
C PHE A 270 12.01 33.03 26.13
#